data_AF-A0A2I0X3Q0-F1
#
_entry.id   AF-A0A2I0X3Q0-F1
#
_cell.length_a   1.000
_cell.length_b   1.000
_cell.length_c   1.000
_cell.angle_alpha   90.00
_cell.angle_beta   90.00
_cell.angle_gamma   90.00
#
_symmetry.space_group_name_H-M   'P 1'
#
loop_
_entity.id
_entity.type
_entity.pdbx_description
1 polymer ?
#
loop_
_entity_poly.entity_id
_entity_poly.type
_entity_poly.pdbx_seq_one_letter_code
_entity_poly.pdbx_strand_id
1 'polypeptide(L)'
;MIMEEWEVLDWNALGFIQLSLSSYVAFNIVNEKTTVNLMAALTKMYEKSSTSNKVFLMKKLFNMKMLDNIPIVEQLNNLTTVMSQICSVGINFDNEVRTLLLLSSLPER
;
A
#
# COMPACT_ATOMS: atom_id res chain seq x y z
N MET A 1 3.86 19.10 30.52
CA MET A 1 3.09 18.97 29.26
C MET A 1 3.80 18.01 28.29
N ILE A 2 4.23 16.80 28.69
CA ILE A 2 5.19 16.06 27.82
C ILE A 2 5.01 14.53 27.75
N MET A 3 4.22 13.87 28.58
CA MET A 3 4.01 12.40 28.49
C MET A 3 2.53 12.05 28.36
N GLU A 4 1.68 12.61 29.23
CA GLU A 4 0.23 12.36 29.20
C GLU A 4 -0.45 12.81 27.89
N GLU A 5 -0.04 13.94 27.30
CA GLU A 5 -0.60 14.39 26.02
C GLU A 5 -0.27 13.45 24.86
N TRP A 6 0.95 12.89 24.84
CA TRP A 6 1.37 11.93 23.81
C TRP A 6 0.64 10.61 23.96
N GLU A 7 0.41 10.13 25.19
CA GLU A 7 -0.36 8.92 25.45
C GLU A 7 -1.83 9.08 25.04
N VAL A 8 -2.43 10.24 25.31
CA VAL A 8 -3.79 10.56 24.87
C VAL A 8 -3.88 10.58 23.34
N LEU A 9 -2.89 11.18 22.66
CA LEU A 9 -2.83 11.20 21.20
C LEU A 9 -2.65 9.80 20.62
N ASP A 10 -1.76 8.97 21.19
CA ASP A 10 -1.57 7.59 20.76
C ASP A 10 -2.85 6.76 20.92
N TRP A 11 -3.54 6.90 22.06
CA TRP A 11 -4.79 6.19 22.30
C TRP A 11 -5.91 6.61 21.34
N ASN A 12 -6.03 7.91 21.06
CA ASN A 12 -6.99 8.42 20.08
C ASN A 12 -6.69 7.92 18.66
N ALA A 13 -5.42 7.95 18.25
CA ALA A 13 -5.01 7.44 16.94
C ALA A 13 -5.27 5.93 16.82
N LEU A 14 -4.94 5.15 17.85
CA LEU A 14 -5.21 3.73 17.93
C LEU A 14 -6.71 3.43 17.73
N GLY A 15 -7.57 4.10 18.49
CA GLY A 15 -9.03 3.93 18.39
C GLY A 15 -9.57 4.32 17.02
N PHE A 16 -9.10 5.44 16.46
CA PHE A 16 -9.52 5.90 15.13
C PHE A 16 -9.16 4.90 14.02
N ILE A 17 -7.94 4.34 14.05
CA ILE A 17 -7.52 3.34 13.08
C ILE A 17 -8.35 2.06 13.24
N GLN A 18 -8.54 1.56 14.47
CA GLN A 18 -9.35 0.36 14.71
C GLN A 18 -10.78 0.50 14.20
N LEU A 19 -11.41 1.68 14.39
CA LEU A 19 -12.77 1.97 13.90
C LEU A 19 -12.87 2.13 12.38
N SER A 20 -11.76 2.47 11.72
CA SER A 20 -11.69 2.62 10.26
C SER A 20 -11.52 1.29 9.53
N LEU A 21 -11.24 0.20 10.24
CA LEU A 21 -10.98 -1.12 9.68
C LEU A 21 -12.24 -2.00 9.68
N SER A 22 -12.32 -2.92 8.72
CA SER A 22 -13.39 -3.93 8.73
C SER A 22 -13.20 -4.91 9.90
N SER A 23 -14.30 -5.50 10.38
CA SER A 23 -14.31 -6.36 11.57
C SER A 23 -13.31 -7.53 11.49
N TYR A 24 -13.07 -8.07 10.29
CA TYR A 24 -12.10 -9.15 10.08
C TYR A 24 -10.65 -8.69 10.29
N VAL A 25 -10.31 -7.48 9.85
CA VAL A 25 -8.97 -6.93 10.00
C VAL A 25 -8.74 -6.47 11.44
N ALA A 26 -9.72 -5.78 12.02
CA ALA A 26 -9.68 -5.32 13.41
C ALA A 26 -9.45 -6.48 14.41
N PHE A 27 -10.07 -7.65 14.16
CA PHE A 27 -9.88 -8.82 15.02
C PHE A 27 -8.43 -9.30 15.09
N ASN A 28 -7.67 -9.20 14.00
CA ASN A 28 -6.28 -9.66 13.95
C ASN A 28 -5.30 -8.74 14.71
N ILE A 29 -5.71 -7.51 15.03
CA ILE A 29 -4.88 -6.48 15.65
C ILE A 29 -5.46 -5.94 16.98
N VAL A 30 -6.55 -6.55 17.47
CA VAL A 30 -7.28 -6.09 18.66
C VAL A 30 -6.42 -6.09 19.95
N ASN A 31 -5.36 -6.89 19.96
CA ASN A 31 -4.44 -7.00 21.10
C ASN A 31 -3.33 -5.94 21.07
N GLU A 32 -3.21 -5.16 19.99
CA GLU A 32 -2.18 -4.13 19.87
C GLU A 32 -2.54 -2.91 20.72
N LYS A 33 -1.62 -2.53 21.62
CA LYS A 33 -1.85 -1.50 22.65
C LYS A 33 -1.36 -0.11 22.28
N THR A 34 -0.58 0.01 21.21
CA THR A 34 0.03 1.27 20.76
C THR A 34 -0.16 1.42 19.26
N THR A 35 -0.25 2.65 18.77
CA THR A 35 -0.42 2.91 17.33
C THR A 35 0.74 2.32 16.53
N VAL A 36 1.95 2.38 17.08
CA VAL A 36 3.17 1.83 16.46
C VAL A 36 3.05 0.32 16.25
N ASN A 37 2.63 -0.43 17.28
CA ASN A 37 2.51 -1.88 17.16
C ASN A 37 1.34 -2.27 16.23
N LEU A 38 0.24 -1.52 16.30
CA LEU A 38 -0.88 -1.68 15.38
C LEU A 38 -0.43 -1.52 13.92
N MET A 39 0.31 -0.44 13.62
CA MET A 39 0.82 -0.22 12.26
C MET A 39 1.82 -1.30 11.86
N ALA A 40 2.71 -1.74 12.75
CA ALA A 40 3.62 -2.83 12.47
C ALA A 40 2.88 -4.16 12.15
N ALA A 41 1.79 -4.46 12.86
CA ALA A 41 0.96 -5.63 12.61
C ALA A 41 0.27 -5.53 11.23
N LEU A 42 -0.29 -4.37 10.89
CA LEU A 42 -0.89 -4.13 9.57
C LEU A 42 0.14 -4.26 8.44
N THR A 43 1.32 -3.66 8.59
CA THR A 43 2.45 -3.80 7.66
C THR A 43 2.83 -5.27 7.50
N LYS A 44 2.92 -6.03 8.61
CA LYS A 44 3.23 -7.47 8.55
C LYS A 44 2.16 -8.28 7.83
N MET A 45 0.89 -7.92 7.95
CA MET A 45 -0.23 -8.61 7.30
C MET A 45 -0.29 -8.32 5.79
N TYR A 46 -0.14 -7.05 5.40
CA TYR A 46 -0.46 -6.60 4.04
C TYR A 46 0.76 -6.20 3.19
N GLU A 47 1.85 -5.74 3.82
CA GLU A 47 3.09 -5.35 3.13
C GLU A 47 4.18 -6.41 3.27
N LYS A 48 3.80 -7.66 3.60
CA LYS A 48 4.74 -8.77 3.70
C LYS A 48 5.49 -8.92 2.37
N SER A 49 6.82 -8.83 2.44
CA SER A 49 7.76 -9.11 1.33
C SER A 49 7.83 -10.62 0.98
N SER A 50 6.69 -11.31 1.02
CA SER A 50 6.59 -12.72 0.64
C SER A 50 6.70 -12.89 -0.87
N THR A 51 7.23 -14.04 -1.31
CA THR A 51 7.29 -14.38 -2.74
C THR A 51 5.92 -14.33 -3.40
N SER A 52 4.87 -14.80 -2.72
CA SER A 52 3.50 -14.77 -3.25
C SER A 52 3.00 -13.34 -3.48
N ASN A 53 3.26 -12.42 -2.53
CA ASN A 53 2.87 -11.02 -2.67
C ASN A 53 3.65 -10.34 -3.82
N LYS A 54 4.96 -10.59 -3.91
CA LYS A 54 5.80 -10.09 -5.01
C LYS A 54 5.29 -10.56 -6.37
N VAL A 55 4.96 -11.85 -6.50
CA VAL A 55 4.40 -12.42 -7.74
C VAL A 55 3.03 -11.81 -8.04
N PHE A 56 2.17 -11.63 -7.05
CA PHE A 56 0.86 -11.00 -7.23
C PHE A 56 0.98 -9.56 -7.74
N LEU A 57 1.81 -8.73 -7.10
CA LEU A 57 2.02 -7.34 -7.49
C LEU A 57 2.65 -7.23 -8.89
N MET A 58 3.63 -8.07 -9.21
CA MET A 58 4.23 -8.11 -10.56
C MET A 58 3.20 -8.49 -11.62
N LYS A 59 2.39 -9.53 -11.38
CA LYS A 59 1.29 -9.90 -12.29
C LYS A 59 0.30 -8.76 -12.47
N LYS A 60 -0.05 -8.07 -11.38
CA LYS A 60 -0.95 -6.91 -11.43
C LYS A 60 -0.36 -5.79 -12.29
N LEU A 61 0.92 -5.45 -12.11
CA LEU A 61 1.62 -4.43 -12.90
C LEU A 61 1.63 -4.78 -14.38
N PHE A 62 2.03 -6.00 -14.76
CA PHE A 62 2.13 -6.40 -16.18
C PHE A 62 0.77 -6.54 -16.87
N ASN A 63 -0.30 -6.79 -16.11
CA ASN A 63 -1.66 -6.87 -16.63
C ASN A 63 -2.37 -5.51 -16.67
N MET A 64 -1.78 -4.44 -16.13
CA MET A 64 -2.35 -3.10 -16.23
C MET A 64 -2.13 -2.56 -17.65
N LYS A 65 -3.24 -2.36 -18.35
CA LYS A 65 -3.29 -1.62 -19.61
C LYS A 65 -4.16 -0.38 -19.43
N MET A 66 -3.76 0.73 -20.03
CA MET A 66 -4.63 1.89 -20.13
C MET A 66 -5.80 1.57 -21.06
N LEU A 67 -6.99 1.82 -20.55
CA LEU A 67 -8.28 1.77 -21.23
C LEU A 67 -8.68 3.20 -21.64
N ASP A 68 -9.16 3.37 -22.87
CA ASP A 68 -9.54 4.69 -23.41
C ASP A 68 -10.69 5.37 -22.66
N ASN A 69 -11.47 4.59 -21.92
CA ASN A 69 -12.65 5.06 -21.19
C ASN A 69 -12.35 5.63 -19.79
N ILE A 70 -11.10 5.58 -19.32
CA ILE A 70 -10.70 6.08 -17.99
C ILE A 70 -9.74 7.27 -18.19
N PRO A 71 -9.84 8.34 -17.38
CA PRO A 71 -8.91 9.45 -17.45
C PRO A 71 -7.45 8.99 -17.30
N ILE A 72 -6.57 9.47 -18.20
CA ILE A 72 -5.14 9.14 -18.23
C ILE A 72 -4.48 9.38 -16.86
N VAL A 73 -4.87 10.45 -16.16
CA VAL A 73 -4.33 10.81 -14.83
C VAL A 73 -4.66 9.75 -13.78
N GLU A 74 -5.89 9.22 -13.80
CA GLU A 74 -6.32 8.19 -12.85
C GLU A 74 -5.56 6.88 -13.09
N GLN A 75 -5.37 6.51 -14.35
CA GLN A 75 -4.60 5.33 -14.72
C GLN A 75 -3.12 5.46 -14.35
N LEU A 76 -2.54 6.64 -14.56
CA LEU A 76 -1.17 6.93 -14.17
C LEU A 76 -0.99 6.82 -12.65
N ASN A 77 -1.93 7.35 -11.88
CA ASN A 77 -1.93 7.22 -10.42
C ASN A 77 -2.03 5.76 -9.98
N ASN A 78 -2.90 4.97 -10.61
CA ASN A 78 -3.05 3.55 -10.32
C ASN A 78 -1.75 2.78 -10.58
N LEU A 79 -1.10 3.03 -11.72
CA LEU A 79 0.16 2.38 -12.09
C LEU A 79 1.31 2.81 -11.16
N THR A 80 1.43 4.10 -10.86
CA THR A 80 2.43 4.64 -9.91
C THR A 80 2.24 4.07 -8.51
N THR A 81 0.99 3.88 -8.08
CA THR A 81 0.67 3.25 -6.79
C THR A 81 1.16 1.81 -6.75
N VAL A 82 0.92 1.01 -7.79
CA VAL A 82 1.42 -0.38 -7.86
C VAL A 82 2.95 -0.42 -7.89
N MET A 83 3.61 0.48 -8.63
CA MET A 83 5.08 0.59 -8.61
C MET A 83 5.62 0.90 -7.21
N SER A 84 4.97 1.80 -6.47
CA SER A 84 5.35 2.13 -5.09
C SER A 84 5.19 0.93 -4.15
N GLN A 85 4.10 0.16 -4.28
CA GLN A 85 3.90 -1.09 -3.53
C GLN A 85 4.96 -2.15 -3.86
N ILE A 86 5.41 -2.23 -5.10
CA ILE A 86 6.48 -3.15 -5.51
C ILE A 86 7.82 -2.72 -4.88
N CYS A 87 8.08 -1.41 -4.79
CA CYS A 87 9.25 -0.88 -4.09
C CYS A 87 9.18 -1.16 -2.58
N SER A 88 8.02 -1.03 -1.95
CA SER A 88 7.87 -1.30 -0.50
C SER A 88 8.10 -2.76 -0.14
N VAL A 89 7.80 -3.70 -1.05
CA VAL A 89 8.15 -5.12 -0.87
C VAL A 89 9.61 -5.44 -1.25
N GLY A 90 10.43 -4.44 -1.58
CA GLY A 90 11.87 -4.58 -1.80
C GLY A 90 12.28 -4.89 -3.25
N ILE A 91 11.42 -4.63 -4.23
CA ILE A 91 11.79 -4.69 -5.66
C ILE A 91 11.85 -3.27 -6.20
N ASN A 92 13.06 -2.79 -6.44
CA ASN A 92 13.29 -1.46 -6.98
C ASN A 92 13.48 -1.53 -8.50
N PHE A 93 12.90 -0.55 -9.18
CA PHE A 93 13.13 -0.31 -10.61
C PHE A 93 14.00 0.92 -10.75
N ASP A 94 14.99 0.86 -11.63
CA ASP A 94 15.69 2.06 -12.08
C ASP A 94 14.73 2.99 -12.85
N ASN A 95 15.19 4.21 -13.12
CA ASN A 95 14.37 5.20 -13.81
C ASN A 95 14.03 4.78 -15.25
N GLU A 96 14.95 4.09 -15.94
CA GLU A 96 14.75 3.66 -17.33
C GLU A 96 13.63 2.61 -17.42
N VAL A 97 13.68 1.59 -16.58
CA VAL A 97 12.68 0.53 -16.48
C VAL A 97 11.33 1.09 -16.06
N ARG A 98 11.29 2.08 -15.15
CA ARG A 98 10.03 2.77 -14.80
C ARG A 98 9.43 3.49 -16.01
N THR A 99 10.25 4.20 -16.79
CA THR A 99 9.80 4.87 -18.01
C THR A 99 9.30 3.87 -19.03
N LEU A 100 10.00 2.76 -19.26
CA LEU A 100 9.58 1.71 -20.19
C LEU A 100 8.25 1.07 -19.78
N LEU A 101 8.07 0.77 -18.48
CA LEU A 101 6.83 0.21 -17.95
C LEU A 101 5.65 1.17 -18.16
N LEU A 102 5.84 2.47 -17.89
CA LEU A 102 4.84 3.50 -18.16
C LEU A 102 4.45 3.55 -19.64
N LEU A 103 5.43 3.62 -20.53
CA LEU A 103 5.20 3.66 -21.98
C LEU A 103 4.51 2.39 -22.49
N SER A 104 4.86 1.22 -21.94
CA SER A 104 4.26 -0.07 -22.33
C SER A 104 2.78 -0.22 -21.92
N SER A 105 2.34 0.57 -20.93
CA SER A 105 0.96 0.54 -20.46
C SER A 105 0.02 1.45 -21.26
N LEU A 106 0.57 2.32 -22.11
CA LEU A 106 -0.21 3.25 -22.93
C LEU A 106 -1.12 2.50 -23.89
N PRO A 107 -2.28 3.07 -24.27
CA PRO A 107 -3.15 2.48 -25.28
C PRO A 107 -2.41 2.36 -26.61
N GLU A 108 -2.51 1.21 -27.27
CA GLU A 108 -2.13 1.09 -28.67
C GLU A 108 -3.18 1.85 -29.48
N ARG A 109 -2.75 2.93 -30.17
CA ARG A 109 -3.60 3.69 -31.08
C ARG A 109 -4.13 2.83 -32.23
#